data_AF-A0A954K480-F1
#
_entry.id   AF-A0A954K480-F1
#
_cell.length_a   1.000
_cell.length_b   1.000
_cell.length_c   1.000
_cell.angle_alpha   90.00
_cell.angle_beta   90.00
_cell.angle_gamma   90.00
#
_symmetry.space_group_name_H-M   'P 1'
#
loop_
_entity.id
_entity.type
_entity.pdbx_description
1 polymer ?
#
loop_
_entity_poly.entity_id
_entity_poly.type
_entity_poly.pdbx_seq_one_letter_code
_entity_poly.pdbx_strand_id
1 'polypeptide(L)'
;MRVLAINAYHGGSHREFLEQWISHSSHEFRVLSLPARHWKWRMQHAAVTLASDVEARFHAGERWDVLFVTDMFDLATFLGFVPAEIAALPRIVYFHENQWTYPVAENETRDLTYGFINLKTVIAADEVWFNSDFHRREFFQASAEFLKRMPDYSLLDTLSQCAQKVSVVPPGIQKAEMVKRDCRRRPLQILWVARWEYDKNPRQFCEAIFELERQGIEFRLSVLGQTSPEV
;
A
#
# COMPACT_ATOMS: atom_id res chain seq x y z
N MET A 1 -14.36 -18.53 7.13
CA MET A 1 -13.11 -18.92 6.46
C MET A 1 -11.94 -18.51 7.33
N ARG A 2 -10.83 -19.24 7.20
CA ARG A 2 -9.53 -18.97 7.82
C ARG A 2 -8.63 -18.27 6.81
N VAL A 3 -8.25 -17.04 7.11
CA VAL A 3 -7.45 -16.18 6.24
C VAL A 3 -6.03 -16.13 6.77
N LEU A 4 -5.05 -16.53 5.96
CA LEU A 4 -3.65 -16.20 6.21
C LEU A 4 -3.38 -14.81 5.63
N ALA A 5 -3.26 -13.80 6.49
CA ALA A 5 -2.99 -12.42 6.09
C ALA A 5 -1.52 -12.07 6.29
N ILE A 6 -0.81 -11.78 5.20
CA ILE A 6 0.60 -11.39 5.22
C ILE A 6 0.74 -9.89 4.94
N ASN A 7 1.24 -9.15 5.93
CA ASN A 7 1.54 -7.74 5.79
C ASN A 7 3.02 -7.48 6.06
N ALA A 8 3.83 -7.48 4.99
CA ALA A 8 5.27 -7.34 5.06
C ALA A 8 5.75 -5.96 5.53
N TYR A 9 4.88 -4.95 5.52
CA TYR A 9 5.18 -3.59 5.98
C TYR A 9 4.06 -3.09 6.90
N HIS A 10 4.03 -3.63 8.12
CA HIS A 10 2.91 -3.48 9.03
C HIS A 10 3.01 -2.21 9.89
N GLY A 11 2.57 -1.10 9.33
CA GLY A 11 2.49 0.20 10.00
C GLY A 11 1.64 1.19 9.20
N GLY A 12 1.35 2.34 9.81
CA GLY A 12 0.49 3.37 9.19
C GLY A 12 -0.79 2.80 8.58
N SER A 13 -1.10 3.24 7.36
CA SER A 13 -2.29 2.81 6.61
C SER A 13 -2.35 1.31 6.31
N HIS A 14 -1.21 0.62 6.16
CA HIS A 14 -1.16 -0.82 5.91
C HIS A 14 -1.67 -1.61 7.12
N ARG A 15 -1.26 -1.21 8.33
CA ARG A 15 -1.74 -1.81 9.57
C ARG A 15 -3.19 -1.44 9.82
N GLU A 16 -3.52 -0.16 9.76
CA GLU A 16 -4.86 0.34 10.08
C GLU A 16 -5.92 -0.31 9.19
N PHE A 17 -5.69 -0.39 7.87
CA PHE A 17 -6.59 -1.07 6.97
C PHE A 17 -6.85 -2.53 7.37
N LEU A 18 -5.78 -3.30 7.64
CA LEU A 18 -5.92 -4.71 7.96
C LEU A 18 -6.62 -4.92 9.30
N GLU A 19 -6.25 -4.16 10.33
CA GLU A 19 -6.88 -4.25 11.66
C GLU A 19 -8.37 -3.86 11.61
N GLN A 20 -8.72 -2.81 10.85
CA GLN A 20 -10.12 -2.41 10.67
C GLN A 20 -10.91 -3.45 9.87
N TRP A 21 -10.31 -4.06 8.85
CA TRP A 21 -10.98 -5.13 8.11
C TRP A 21 -11.23 -6.35 9.00
N ILE A 22 -10.24 -6.75 9.79
CA ILE A 22 -10.36 -7.85 10.76
C ILE A 22 -11.48 -7.55 11.77
N SER A 23 -11.55 -6.34 12.32
CA SER A 23 -12.54 -6.00 13.36
C SER A 23 -13.99 -5.97 12.84
N HIS A 24 -14.20 -5.83 11.54
CA HIS A 24 -15.52 -5.82 10.90
C HIS A 24 -15.83 -7.09 10.11
N SER A 25 -14.97 -8.11 10.19
CA SER A 25 -15.12 -9.36 9.45
C SER A 25 -15.64 -10.49 10.35
N SER A 26 -16.40 -11.41 9.75
CA SER A 26 -16.80 -12.67 10.39
C SER A 26 -15.83 -13.83 10.08
N HIS A 27 -14.67 -13.53 9.48
CA HIS A 27 -13.63 -14.52 9.17
C HIS A 27 -12.57 -14.58 10.28
N GLU A 28 -11.88 -15.71 10.36
CA GLU A 28 -10.77 -15.88 11.29
C GLU A 28 -9.46 -15.50 10.58
N PHE A 29 -8.72 -14.55 11.13
CA PHE A 29 -7.46 -14.09 10.55
C PHE A 29 -6.26 -14.57 11.36
N ARG A 30 -5.30 -15.20 10.67
CA ARG A 30 -3.93 -15.36 11.14
C ARG A 30 -3.07 -14.31 10.44
N VAL A 31 -2.65 -13.29 11.18
CA VAL A 31 -1.78 -12.23 10.65
C VAL A 31 -0.31 -12.61 10.85
N LEU A 32 0.45 -12.61 9.77
CA LEU A 32 1.91 -12.60 9.79
C LEU A 32 2.40 -11.25 9.28
N SER A 33 3.28 -10.62 10.05
CA SER A 33 3.66 -9.24 9.78
C SER A 33 5.11 -8.96 10.12
N LEU A 34 5.70 -8.02 9.40
CA LEU A 34 7.01 -7.45 9.74
C LEU A 34 6.88 -5.96 10.05
N PRO A 35 7.75 -5.39 10.92
CA PRO A 35 7.69 -3.98 11.25
C PRO A 35 7.87 -3.08 10.02
N ALA A 36 7.10 -2.00 9.94
CA ALA A 36 7.14 -0.98 8.89
C ALA A 36 8.40 -0.10 8.94
N ARG A 37 9.55 -0.72 8.65
CA ARG A 37 10.85 -0.06 8.51
C ARG A 37 11.60 -0.68 7.35
N HIS A 38 12.43 0.12 6.68
CA HIS A 38 13.25 -0.31 5.54
C HIS A 38 12.42 -1.06 4.48
N TRP A 39 11.45 -0.36 3.87
CA TRP A 39 10.49 -0.99 2.95
C TRP A 39 11.15 -1.78 1.80
N LYS A 40 12.25 -1.25 1.25
CA LYS A 40 13.08 -1.91 0.25
C LYS A 40 13.57 -3.30 0.70
N TRP A 41 13.94 -3.42 1.97
CA TRP A 41 14.31 -4.70 2.56
C TRP A 41 13.10 -5.62 2.69
N ARG A 42 11.94 -5.10 3.12
CA ARG A 42 10.71 -5.90 3.24
C ARG A 42 10.32 -6.56 1.93
N MET A 43 10.33 -5.81 0.83
CA MET A 43 9.99 -6.37 -0.49
C MET A 43 10.97 -7.46 -0.97
N GLN A 44 12.20 -7.48 -0.47
CA GLN A 44 13.22 -8.44 -0.86
C GLN A 44 13.19 -9.72 -0.01
N HIS A 45 13.20 -9.59 1.32
CA HIS A 45 13.41 -10.75 2.19
C HIS A 45 12.12 -11.31 2.80
N ALA A 46 11.01 -10.55 2.86
CA ALA A 46 9.82 -10.96 3.60
C ALA A 46 9.23 -12.28 3.09
N ALA A 47 9.22 -12.48 1.76
CA ALA A 47 8.74 -13.71 1.14
C ALA A 47 9.50 -14.94 1.67
N VAL A 48 10.83 -14.86 1.71
CA VAL A 48 11.69 -15.94 2.22
C VAL A 48 11.52 -16.11 3.73
N THR A 49 11.55 -14.99 4.47
CA THR A 49 11.48 -15.00 5.94
C THR A 49 10.16 -15.59 6.45
N LEU A 50 9.04 -15.23 5.83
CA LEU A 50 7.72 -15.67 6.27
C LEU A 50 7.35 -17.04 5.71
N ALA A 51 7.95 -17.50 4.61
CA ALA A 51 7.74 -18.86 4.10
C ALA A 51 8.10 -19.93 5.14
N SER A 52 9.25 -19.79 5.81
CA SER A 52 9.68 -20.75 6.85
C SER A 52 8.75 -20.74 8.08
N ASP A 53 8.21 -19.58 8.48
CA ASP A 53 7.22 -19.49 9.57
C ASP A 53 5.90 -20.18 9.16
N VAL A 54 5.42 -19.92 7.94
CA VAL A 54 4.21 -20.56 7.40
C VAL A 54 4.36 -22.06 7.30
N GLU A 55 5.50 -22.56 6.82
CA GLU A 55 5.81 -23.99 6.74
C GLU A 55 5.80 -24.64 8.12
N ALA A 56 6.47 -24.04 9.11
CA ALA A 56 6.49 -24.55 10.48
C ALA A 56 5.08 -24.63 11.08
N ARG A 57 4.25 -23.60 10.89
CA ARG A 57 2.85 -23.57 11.36
C ARG A 57 1.97 -24.59 10.65
N PHE A 58 2.16 -24.75 9.35
CA PHE A 58 1.45 -25.76 8.57
C PHE A 58 1.75 -27.17 9.08
N HIS A 59 3.01 -27.48 9.37
CA HIS A 59 3.40 -28.76 9.98
C HIS A 59 2.92 -28.92 11.42
N ALA A 60 2.74 -27.82 12.16
CA ALA A 60 2.12 -27.81 13.48
C ALA A 60 0.57 -27.98 13.45
N GLY A 61 -0.04 -28.04 12.26
CA GLY A 61 -1.46 -28.30 12.08
C GLY A 61 -2.33 -27.07 11.78
N GLU A 62 -1.75 -25.86 11.68
CA GLU A 62 -2.51 -24.70 11.20
C GLU A 62 -2.95 -24.90 9.75
N ARG A 63 -4.16 -24.44 9.41
CA ARG A 63 -4.77 -24.56 8.08
C ARG A 63 -5.47 -23.27 7.73
N TRP A 64 -5.45 -22.93 6.45
CA TRP A 64 -6.06 -21.72 5.92
C TRP A 64 -6.84 -22.06 4.64
N ASP A 65 -7.84 -21.23 4.35
CA ASP A 65 -8.71 -21.40 3.19
C ASP A 65 -8.36 -20.39 2.07
N VAL A 66 -7.67 -19.29 2.42
CA VAL A 66 -7.29 -18.21 1.50
C VAL A 66 -6.03 -17.49 2.00
N LEU A 67 -5.19 -17.08 1.06
CA LEU A 67 -4.05 -16.21 1.27
C LEU A 67 -4.42 -14.77 0.92
N PHE A 68 -4.18 -13.84 1.84
CA PHE A 68 -4.31 -12.41 1.61
C PHE A 68 -2.94 -11.75 1.84
N VAL A 69 -2.44 -10.97 0.88
CA VAL A 69 -1.15 -10.27 1.02
C VAL A 69 -1.26 -8.80 0.63
N THR A 70 -0.37 -7.96 1.15
CA THR A 70 -0.22 -6.56 0.69
C THR A 70 0.87 -6.40 -0.37
N ASP A 71 0.81 -5.33 -1.14
CA ASP A 71 1.70 -5.00 -2.28
C ASP A 71 3.20 -4.97 -1.97
N MET A 72 3.55 -4.81 -0.70
CA MET A 72 4.93 -4.83 -0.20
C MET A 72 5.52 -6.25 -0.06
N PHE A 73 4.82 -7.27 -0.55
CA PHE A 73 5.21 -8.68 -0.48
C PHE A 73 5.40 -9.27 -1.88
N ASP A 74 6.54 -9.95 -2.09
CA ASP A 74 6.79 -10.71 -3.32
C ASP A 74 6.07 -12.07 -3.25
N LEU A 75 4.79 -12.07 -3.66
CA LEU A 75 3.93 -13.24 -3.63
C LEU A 75 4.47 -14.34 -4.55
N ALA A 76 4.97 -13.99 -5.73
CA ALA A 76 5.50 -14.97 -6.68
C ALA A 76 6.67 -15.76 -6.07
N THR A 77 7.58 -15.06 -5.40
CA THR A 77 8.70 -15.67 -4.69
C THR A 77 8.24 -16.53 -3.51
N PHE A 78 7.30 -16.03 -2.70
CA PHE A 78 6.77 -16.78 -1.54
C PHE A 78 6.18 -18.14 -1.94
N LEU A 79 5.41 -18.18 -3.03
CA LEU A 79 4.76 -19.39 -3.52
C LEU A 79 5.75 -20.47 -3.96
N GLY A 80 6.98 -20.08 -4.35
CA GLY A 80 8.05 -21.02 -4.67
C GLY A 80 8.73 -21.64 -3.44
N PHE A 81 8.50 -21.09 -2.24
CA PHE A 81 9.14 -21.53 -1.00
C PHE A 81 8.21 -22.25 -0.03
N VAL A 82 6.89 -22.13 -0.17
CA VAL A 82 5.92 -22.78 0.71
C VAL A 82 5.47 -24.15 0.20
N PRO A 83 4.91 -25.02 1.08
CA PRO A 83 4.32 -26.29 0.67
C PRO A 83 3.28 -26.11 -0.44
N ALA A 84 3.14 -27.11 -1.31
CA ALA A 84 2.26 -27.06 -2.48
C ALA A 84 0.80 -26.80 -2.11
N GLU A 85 0.35 -27.30 -0.95
CA GLU A 85 -0.99 -27.09 -0.41
C GLU A 85 -1.25 -25.62 -0.04
N ILE A 86 -0.21 -24.92 0.45
CA ILE A 86 -0.28 -23.49 0.73
C ILE A 86 -0.20 -22.69 -0.58
N ALA A 87 0.70 -23.09 -1.49
CA ALA A 87 0.83 -22.45 -2.79
C ALA A 87 -0.45 -22.57 -3.63
N ALA A 88 -1.24 -23.64 -3.45
CA ALA A 88 -2.49 -23.87 -4.14
C ALA A 88 -3.70 -23.10 -3.56
N LEU A 89 -3.54 -22.38 -2.45
CA LEU A 89 -4.63 -21.59 -1.88
C LEU A 89 -5.04 -20.45 -2.81
N PRO A 90 -6.35 -20.13 -2.88
CA PRO A 90 -6.82 -18.89 -3.47
C PRO A 90 -6.09 -17.69 -2.87
N ARG A 91 -5.69 -16.74 -3.71
CA ARG A 91 -4.75 -15.67 -3.33
C ARG A 91 -5.24 -14.30 -3.78
N ILE A 92 -5.41 -13.42 -2.79
CA ILE A 92 -5.81 -12.04 -2.96
C ILE A 92 -4.62 -11.16 -2.62
N VAL A 93 -4.29 -10.20 -3.48
CA VAL A 93 -3.34 -9.13 -3.16
C VAL A 93 -4.07 -7.79 -3.06
N TYR A 94 -3.75 -7.02 -2.03
CA TYR A 94 -4.23 -5.65 -1.85
C TYR A 94 -3.11 -4.63 -2.03
N PHE A 95 -3.36 -3.64 -2.87
CA PHE A 95 -2.44 -2.59 -3.26
C PHE A 95 -2.75 -1.26 -2.55
N HIS A 96 -1.94 -0.94 -1.55
CA HIS A 96 -1.91 0.36 -0.88
C HIS A 96 -1.18 1.42 -1.72
N GLU A 97 -0.10 1.03 -2.37
CA GLU A 97 0.77 1.90 -3.15
C GLU A 97 1.39 1.17 -4.35
N ASN A 98 2.10 1.93 -5.20
CA ASN A 98 2.63 1.47 -6.47
C ASN A 98 4.12 1.79 -6.57
N GLN A 99 5.01 0.79 -6.52
CA GLN A 99 6.44 1.04 -6.61
C GLN A 99 6.92 1.44 -8.02
N TRP A 100 6.07 1.40 -9.05
CA TRP A 100 6.39 2.00 -10.35
C TRP A 100 6.43 3.52 -10.30
N THR A 101 5.55 4.14 -9.52
CA THR A 101 5.31 5.59 -9.48
C THR A 101 5.54 6.18 -8.11
N TYR A 102 5.87 5.35 -7.11
CA TYR A 102 6.12 5.80 -5.74
C TYR A 102 7.12 6.96 -5.75
N PRO A 103 6.84 8.02 -4.99
CA PRO A 103 7.70 9.19 -4.96
C PRO A 103 9.14 8.80 -4.59
N VAL A 104 10.12 9.20 -5.42
CA VAL A 104 11.58 9.11 -5.13
C VAL A 104 12.16 10.49 -4.84
N ALA A 105 13.10 10.59 -3.90
CA ALA A 105 13.75 11.86 -3.59
C ALA A 105 14.44 12.45 -4.84
N GLU A 106 14.59 13.78 -4.90
CA GLU A 106 15.12 14.49 -6.09
C GLU A 106 16.47 13.95 -6.58
N ASN A 107 17.30 13.43 -5.68
CA ASN A 107 18.63 12.90 -5.98
C ASN A 107 18.69 11.38 -6.08
N GLU A 108 17.54 10.70 -6.11
CA GLU A 108 17.46 9.24 -6.16
C GLU A 108 16.96 8.75 -7.53
N THR A 109 17.68 7.79 -8.11
CA THR A 109 17.19 7.09 -9.30
C THR A 109 16.20 6.02 -8.88
N ARG A 110 15.04 5.98 -9.55
CA ARG A 110 14.02 4.96 -9.29
C ARG A 110 14.57 3.56 -9.58
N ASP A 111 14.52 2.70 -8.57
CA ASP A 111 14.84 1.29 -8.71
C ASP A 111 13.61 0.52 -9.22
N LEU A 112 13.66 0.12 -10.49
CA LEU A 112 12.57 -0.56 -11.19
C LEU A 112 12.34 -1.99 -10.68
N THR A 113 13.26 -2.54 -9.88
CA THR A 113 13.12 -3.87 -9.27
C THR A 113 11.84 -3.97 -8.44
N TYR A 114 11.50 -2.92 -7.69
CA TYR A 114 10.35 -2.94 -6.79
C TYR A 114 9.02 -2.88 -7.54
N GLY A 115 8.93 -2.07 -8.60
CA GLY A 115 7.78 -2.12 -9.50
C GLY A 115 7.64 -3.48 -10.18
N PHE A 116 8.77 -4.11 -10.56
CA PHE A 116 8.72 -5.44 -11.13
C PHE A 116 8.30 -6.52 -10.13
N ILE A 117 8.67 -6.40 -8.84
CA ILE A 117 8.13 -7.24 -7.76
C ILE A 117 6.61 -7.10 -7.68
N ASN A 118 6.08 -5.87 -7.67
CA ASN A 118 4.63 -5.68 -7.69
C ASN A 118 3.98 -6.35 -8.92
N LEU A 119 4.57 -6.22 -10.11
CA LEU A 119 4.06 -6.86 -11.33
C LEU A 119 4.04 -8.38 -11.22
N LYS A 120 5.12 -9.01 -10.75
CA LYS A 120 5.15 -10.46 -10.48
C LYS A 120 4.07 -10.86 -9.48
N THR A 121 3.85 -10.07 -8.43
CA THR A 121 2.80 -10.29 -7.43
C THR A 121 1.41 -10.23 -8.07
N VAL A 122 1.12 -9.26 -8.95
CA VAL A 122 -0.12 -9.18 -9.72
C VAL A 122 -0.31 -10.38 -10.63
N ILE A 123 0.75 -10.81 -11.33
CA ILE A 123 0.70 -12.00 -12.19
C ILE A 123 0.38 -13.24 -11.36
N ALA A 124 1.01 -13.38 -10.20
CA ALA A 124 0.83 -14.52 -9.32
C ALA A 124 -0.56 -14.56 -8.66
N ALA A 125 -1.21 -13.44 -8.34
CA ALA A 125 -2.48 -13.43 -7.61
C ALA A 125 -3.69 -13.98 -8.42
N ASP A 126 -4.74 -14.44 -7.74
CA ASP A 126 -6.02 -14.79 -8.38
C ASP A 126 -6.96 -13.59 -8.44
N GLU A 127 -6.85 -12.70 -7.45
CA GLU A 127 -7.62 -11.45 -7.33
C GLU A 127 -6.68 -10.33 -6.89
N VAL A 128 -6.82 -9.15 -7.52
CA VAL A 128 -5.99 -7.97 -7.27
C VAL A 128 -6.87 -6.80 -6.88
N TRP A 129 -6.69 -6.27 -5.67
CA TRP A 129 -7.50 -5.19 -5.15
C TRP A 129 -6.68 -3.91 -5.07
N PHE A 130 -7.10 -2.86 -5.77
CA PHE A 130 -6.50 -1.53 -5.65
C PHE A 130 -7.33 -0.64 -4.74
N ASN A 131 -6.66 0.17 -3.93
CA ASN A 131 -7.30 1.15 -3.06
C ASN A 131 -8.09 2.26 -3.80
N SER A 132 -7.90 2.43 -5.10
CA SER A 132 -8.60 3.41 -5.94
C SER A 132 -8.48 3.08 -7.43
N ASP A 133 -9.40 3.61 -8.24
CA ASP A 133 -9.31 3.46 -9.70
C ASP A 133 -8.15 4.27 -10.30
N PHE A 134 -7.77 5.39 -9.66
CA PHE A 134 -6.57 6.16 -10.05
C PHE A 134 -5.32 5.27 -9.93
N HIS A 135 -5.12 4.67 -8.77
CA HIS A 135 -4.00 3.77 -8.52
C HIS A 135 -3.99 2.59 -9.49
N ARG A 136 -5.15 1.95 -9.71
CA ARG A 136 -5.28 0.87 -10.71
C ARG A 136 -4.78 1.32 -12.09
N ARG A 137 -5.29 2.43 -12.62
CA ARG A 137 -4.91 2.92 -13.96
C ARG A 137 -3.43 3.26 -14.03
N GLU A 138 -2.91 3.93 -13.01
CA GLU A 138 -1.50 4.30 -12.92
C GLU A 138 -0.58 3.06 -12.91
N PHE A 139 -0.94 2.02 -12.15
CA PHE A 139 -0.18 0.78 -12.10
C PHE A 139 -0.09 0.09 -13.46
N PHE A 140 -1.24 -0.08 -14.14
CA PHE A 140 -1.27 -0.75 -15.44
C PHE A 140 -0.58 0.07 -16.54
N GLN A 141 -0.73 1.39 -16.52
CA GLN A 141 -0.03 2.27 -17.45
C GLN A 141 1.49 2.17 -17.26
N ALA A 142 1.99 2.34 -16.03
CA ALA A 142 3.41 2.31 -15.75
C ALA A 142 4.02 0.92 -16.02
N SER A 143 3.27 -0.15 -15.72
CA SER A 143 3.66 -1.53 -16.08
C SER A 143 3.80 -1.69 -17.59
N ALA A 144 2.83 -1.20 -18.38
CA ALA A 144 2.89 -1.28 -19.84
C ALA A 144 4.04 -0.46 -20.42
N GLU A 145 4.30 0.73 -19.89
CA GLU A 145 5.44 1.58 -20.29
C GLU A 145 6.78 0.91 -20.01
N PHE A 146 6.92 0.24 -18.85
CA PHE A 146 8.11 -0.54 -18.54
C PHE A 146 8.27 -1.75 -19.48
N LEU A 147 7.21 -2.54 -19.68
CA LEU A 147 7.26 -3.75 -20.51
C LEU A 147 7.56 -3.46 -21.98
N LYS A 148 7.13 -2.31 -22.52
CA LYS A 148 7.47 -1.87 -23.89
C LYS A 148 8.95 -1.56 -24.09
N ARG A 149 9.70 -1.34 -23.00
CA ARG A 149 11.15 -1.08 -23.03
C ARG A 149 11.98 -2.37 -22.94
N MET A 150 11.35 -3.51 -22.65
CA MET A 150 12.06 -4.79 -22.65
C MET A 150 12.54 -5.12 -24.06
N PRO A 151 13.79 -5.58 -24.23
CA PRO A 151 14.34 -5.88 -25.56
C PRO A 151 13.67 -7.11 -26.20
N ASP A 152 13.12 -8.01 -25.39
CA ASP A 152 12.46 -9.25 -25.79
C ASP A 152 11.36 -9.65 -24.79
N TYR A 153 10.48 -10.57 -25.20
CA TYR A 153 9.42 -11.16 -24.38
C TYR A 153 8.58 -10.17 -23.55
N SER A 154 8.13 -9.08 -24.18
CA SER A 154 7.29 -8.09 -23.49
C SER A 154 6.00 -8.75 -22.97
N LEU A 155 5.82 -8.80 -21.66
CA LEU A 155 4.70 -9.47 -20.98
C LEU A 155 3.35 -8.72 -21.11
N LEU A 156 3.11 -8.02 -22.22
CA LEU A 156 1.94 -7.15 -22.42
C LEU A 156 0.62 -7.94 -22.49
N ASP A 157 0.63 -9.13 -23.08
CA ASP A 157 -0.55 -10.00 -23.10
C ASP A 157 -0.88 -10.51 -21.70
N THR A 158 0.14 -10.90 -20.92
CA THR A 158 -0.01 -11.29 -19.51
C THR A 158 -0.56 -10.13 -18.68
N LEU A 159 -0.06 -8.91 -18.90
CA LEU A 159 -0.59 -7.71 -18.23
C LEU A 159 -2.07 -7.48 -18.57
N SER A 160 -2.46 -7.69 -19.84
CA SER A 160 -3.84 -7.55 -20.29
C SER A 160 -4.77 -8.59 -19.66
N GLN A 161 -4.31 -9.83 -19.48
CA GLN A 161 -5.04 -10.86 -18.74
C GLN A 161 -5.19 -10.50 -17.26
N CYS A 162 -4.14 -9.94 -16.64
CA CYS A 162 -4.20 -9.51 -15.25
C CYS A 162 -5.26 -8.42 -15.01
N ALA A 163 -5.57 -7.60 -16.01
CA ALA A 163 -6.61 -6.58 -15.89
C ALA A 163 -8.02 -7.17 -15.66
N GLN A 164 -8.24 -8.46 -15.96
CA GLN A 164 -9.55 -9.13 -15.82
C GLN A 164 -9.83 -9.60 -14.40
N LYS A 165 -8.82 -9.68 -13.53
CA LYS A 165 -8.90 -10.17 -12.15
C LYS A 165 -8.74 -9.05 -11.11
N VAL A 166 -9.16 -7.84 -11.48
CA VAL A 166 -8.90 -6.64 -10.69
C VAL A 166 -10.19 -6.02 -10.19
N SER A 167 -10.18 -5.66 -8.91
CA SER A 167 -11.25 -4.91 -8.24
C SER A 167 -10.71 -3.62 -7.61
N VAL A 168 -11.56 -2.60 -7.50
CA VAL A 168 -11.26 -1.39 -6.74
C VAL A 168 -11.96 -1.49 -5.39
N VAL A 169 -11.18 -1.58 -4.32
CA VAL A 169 -11.65 -1.72 -2.94
C VAL A 169 -11.03 -0.59 -2.12
N PRO A 170 -11.74 0.53 -1.91
CA PRO A 170 -11.22 1.64 -1.13
C PRO A 170 -10.94 1.25 0.32
N PRO A 171 -9.91 1.83 0.96
CA PRO A 171 -9.66 1.59 2.37
C PRO A 171 -10.84 2.13 3.17
N GLY A 172 -11.34 1.31 4.10
CA GLY A 172 -12.36 1.76 5.03
C GLY A 172 -11.83 2.90 5.90
N ILE A 173 -12.66 3.93 6.11
CA ILE A 173 -12.39 4.98 7.10
C ILE A 173 -13.34 4.79 8.28
N GLN A 174 -12.80 4.90 9.50
CA GLN A 174 -13.66 4.92 10.66
C GLN A 174 -14.55 6.16 10.60
N LYS A 175 -15.86 5.95 10.72
CA LYS A 175 -16.82 7.03 10.68
C LYS A 175 -16.62 7.87 11.94
N ALA A 176 -16.03 9.06 11.79
CA ALA A 176 -15.91 10.00 12.89
C ALA A 176 -17.30 10.54 13.24
N GLU A 177 -17.59 10.71 14.53
CA GLU A 177 -18.77 11.43 14.96
C GLU A 177 -18.67 12.88 14.47
N MET A 178 -19.52 13.22 13.49
CA MET A 178 -19.58 14.57 12.98
C MET A 178 -20.26 15.46 14.01
N VAL A 179 -19.46 16.12 14.85
CA VAL A 179 -19.96 17.21 15.69
C VAL A 179 -20.32 18.36 14.77
N LYS A 180 -21.60 18.77 14.76
CA LYS A 180 -22.04 19.99 14.07
C LYS A 180 -21.24 21.17 14.63
N ARG A 181 -20.31 21.70 13.85
CA ARG A 181 -19.56 22.91 14.19
C ARG A 181 -20.33 24.13 13.69
N ASP A 182 -20.33 25.19 14.48
CA ASP A 182 -20.82 26.49 14.01
C ASP A 182 -19.84 27.03 12.96
N CYS A 183 -20.26 26.99 11.70
CA CYS A 183 -19.46 27.43 10.55
C CYS A 183 -19.24 28.95 10.51
N ARG A 184 -19.79 29.70 11.47
CA ARG A 184 -19.64 31.16 11.59
C ARG A 184 -18.47 31.59 12.47
N ARG A 185 -17.72 30.64 13.05
CA ARG A 185 -16.54 30.96 13.87
C ARG A 185 -15.50 31.70 13.03
N ARG A 186 -15.29 32.97 13.38
CA ARG A 186 -14.14 33.76 12.94
C ARG A 186 -13.06 33.72 14.03
N PRO A 187 -11.77 33.78 13.65
CA PRO A 187 -11.27 33.82 12.26
C PRO A 187 -11.31 32.44 11.56
N LEU A 188 -11.10 32.42 10.24
CA LEU A 188 -11.05 31.19 9.44
C LEU A 188 -10.00 30.23 10.03
N GLN A 189 -10.37 28.98 10.30
CA GLN A 189 -9.41 27.96 10.73
C GLN A 189 -8.93 27.13 9.54
N ILE A 190 -7.64 27.23 9.23
CA ILE A 190 -6.95 26.43 8.21
C ILE A 190 -6.21 25.31 8.92
N LEU A 191 -6.38 24.09 8.44
CA LEU A 191 -5.77 22.90 9.00
C LEU A 191 -4.89 22.22 7.96
N TRP A 192 -3.61 22.06 8.27
CA TRP A 192 -2.69 21.19 7.53
C TRP A 192 -2.65 19.83 8.23
N VAL A 193 -3.04 18.76 7.53
CA VAL A 193 -3.01 17.37 8.05
C VAL A 193 -2.20 16.50 7.12
N ALA A 194 -0.91 16.80 7.00
CA ALA A 194 0.00 16.04 6.16
C ALA A 194 1.41 16.05 6.74
N ARG A 195 2.19 15.01 6.43
CA ARG A 195 3.63 14.96 6.73
C ARG A 195 4.35 16.06 5.95
N TRP A 196 5.44 16.56 6.51
CA TRP A 196 6.33 17.52 5.85
C TRP A 196 7.27 16.82 4.88
N GLU A 197 6.68 16.18 3.87
CA GLU A 197 7.38 15.45 2.82
C GLU A 197 7.20 16.15 1.48
N TYR A 198 8.18 16.04 0.59
CA TYR A 198 8.20 16.77 -0.68
C TYR A 198 6.98 16.45 -1.56
N ASP A 199 6.47 15.20 -1.52
CA ASP A 199 5.31 14.75 -2.29
C ASP A 199 4.00 15.40 -1.81
N LYS A 200 4.00 16.04 -0.63
CA LYS A 200 2.88 16.84 -0.12
C LYS A 200 2.96 18.30 -0.53
N ASN A 201 4.05 18.72 -1.17
CA ASN A 201 4.32 20.09 -1.59
C ASN A 201 4.07 21.15 -0.48
N PRO A 202 4.72 21.01 0.69
CA PRO A 202 4.55 21.95 1.79
C PRO A 202 4.95 23.39 1.44
N ARG A 203 5.87 23.57 0.47
CA ARG A 203 6.30 24.90 0.02
C ARG A 203 5.12 25.69 -0.54
N GLN A 204 4.36 25.11 -1.47
CA GLN A 204 3.21 25.78 -2.07
C GLN A 204 2.14 26.14 -1.02
N PHE A 205 1.96 25.28 -0.01
CA PHE A 205 1.09 25.59 1.12
C PHE A 205 1.58 26.81 1.91
N CYS A 206 2.87 26.84 2.28
CA CYS A 206 3.47 27.98 2.99
C CYS A 206 3.36 29.28 2.18
N GLU A 207 3.62 29.24 0.87
CA GLU A 207 3.47 30.40 -0.01
C GLU A 207 2.04 30.96 0.01
N ALA A 208 1.02 30.09 -0.01
CA ALA A 208 -0.37 30.51 0.12
C ALA A 208 -0.67 31.14 1.49
N ILE A 209 -0.15 30.57 2.57
CA ILE A 209 -0.33 31.12 3.93
C ILE A 209 0.32 32.51 4.07
N PHE A 210 1.55 32.69 3.57
CA PHE A 210 2.22 33.99 3.62
C PHE A 210 1.51 35.04 2.77
N GLU A 211 0.89 34.64 1.65
CA GLU A 211 0.09 35.57 0.85
C GLU A 211 -1.17 36.04 1.59
N LEU A 212 -1.84 35.16 2.34
CA LEU A 212 -2.98 35.55 3.19
C LEU A 212 -2.56 36.55 4.27
N GLU A 213 -1.41 36.31 4.91
CA GLU A 213 -0.83 37.21 5.90
C GLU A 213 -0.50 38.58 5.30
N ARG A 214 0.14 38.61 4.12
CA ARG A 214 0.49 39.84 3.40
C ARG A 214 -0.75 40.67 3.03
N GLN A 215 -1.87 40.01 2.73
CA GLN A 215 -3.15 40.68 2.46
C GLN A 215 -3.91 41.12 3.72
N GLY A 216 -3.38 40.83 4.92
CA GLY A 216 -4.02 41.18 6.19
C GLY A 216 -5.29 40.36 6.49
N ILE A 217 -5.43 39.17 5.90
CA ILE A 217 -6.58 38.30 6.14
C ILE A 217 -6.43 37.61 7.50
N GLU A 218 -7.43 37.73 8.37
CA GLU A 218 -7.41 37.09 9.69
C GLU A 218 -7.73 35.59 9.59
N PHE A 219 -6.77 34.73 9.97
CA PHE A 219 -6.95 33.28 10.02
C PHE A 219 -6.22 32.66 11.23
N ARG A 220 -6.57 31.41 11.57
CA ARG A 220 -5.84 30.54 12.49
C ARG A 220 -5.31 29.35 11.72
N LEU A 221 -4.00 29.13 11.78
CA LEU A 221 -3.37 27.94 11.22
C LEU A 221 -3.16 26.89 12.31
N SER A 222 -3.61 25.67 12.06
CA SER A 222 -3.28 24.48 12.84
C SER A 222 -2.49 23.53 11.96
N VAL A 223 -1.27 23.18 12.37
CA VAL A 223 -0.40 22.26 11.64
C VAL A 223 -0.37 20.94 12.41
N LEU A 224 -0.84 19.89 11.76
CA LEU A 224 -0.81 18.51 12.25
C LEU A 224 0.01 17.65 11.31
N GLY A 225 0.80 16.74 11.88
CA GLY A 225 1.65 15.82 11.13
C GLY A 225 2.94 15.57 11.87
N GLN A 226 3.53 14.39 11.67
CA GLN A 226 4.87 14.12 12.19
C GLN A 226 5.90 14.89 11.37
N THR A 227 6.82 15.55 12.06
CA THR A 227 8.10 15.97 11.49
C THR A 227 9.03 14.77 11.58
N SER A 228 9.51 14.27 10.44
CA SER A 228 10.61 13.31 10.45
C SER A 228 11.83 14.05 11.01
N PRO A 229 12.50 13.55 12.07
CA PRO A 229 13.79 14.09 12.44
C PRO A 229 14.73 13.95 11.23
N GLU A 230 15.50 14.99 10.94
CA GLU A 230 16.59 14.91 9.97
C GLU A 230 17.45 13.68 10.33
N VAL A 231 17.63 12.78 9.36
CA VAL A 231 18.56 11.64 9.46
C VAL A 231 19.93 12.11 9.05
#